data_AF-A0A7W0NH90-F1
#
_entry.id   AF-A0A7W0NH90-F1
#
_cell.length_a   1.000
_cell.length_b   1.000
_cell.length_c   1.000
_cell.angle_alpha   90.00
_cell.angle_beta   90.00
_cell.angle_gamma   90.00
#
_symmetry.space_group_name_H-M   'P 1'
#
loop_
_entity.id
_entity.type
_entity.pdbx_description
1 polymer ?
#
loop_
_entity_poly.entity_id
_entity_poly.type
_entity_poly.pdbx_seq_one_letter_code
_entity_poly.pdbx_strand_id
1 'polypeptide(L)'
;PDRLELPAGVLTTALIILWLLRGRTLRLHGAEHRAIAATEARALTAAWAGTARPSRFASRCGTNFAALAIPITTVFDGLVPSVAAPALTGAFVAVVSIGVTMELWKAVQHPSGLLRGLLLPGLALQRLTTREPELDDTRVALRAVASVLRREL
;
A
#
# COMPACT_ATOMS: atom_id res chain seq x y z
N PRO A 1 -8.76 33.81 9.07
CA PRO A 1 -8.74 32.33 9.19
C PRO A 1 -8.01 31.68 8.01
N ASP A 2 -8.43 31.99 6.78
CA ASP A 2 -8.04 31.28 5.55
C ASP A 2 -6.56 31.41 5.14
N ARG A 3 -5.87 32.48 5.57
CA ARG A 3 -4.47 32.73 5.18
C ARG A 3 -3.46 31.76 5.84
N LEU A 4 -3.84 31.12 6.95
CA LEU A 4 -2.98 30.18 7.68
C LEU A 4 -3.30 28.72 7.37
N GLU A 5 -4.48 28.43 6.83
CA GLU A 5 -4.92 27.05 6.54
C GLU A 5 -4.13 26.42 5.40
N LEU A 6 -3.94 27.16 4.30
CA LEU A 6 -3.12 26.70 3.16
C LEU A 6 -1.66 26.44 3.55
N PRO A 7 -0.91 27.37 4.17
CA PRO A 7 0.47 27.09 4.57
C PRO A 7 0.57 25.99 5.62
N ALA A 8 -0.38 25.89 6.57
CA ALA A 8 -0.43 24.79 7.53
C ALA A 8 -0.67 23.44 6.85
N GLY A 9 -1.58 23.37 5.89
CA GLY A 9 -1.87 22.16 5.11
C GLY A 9 -0.67 21.72 4.26
N VAL A 10 -0.01 22.66 3.58
CA VAL A 10 1.21 22.40 2.81
C VAL A 10 2.34 21.90 3.71
N LEU A 11 2.58 22.57 4.84
CA LEU A 11 3.61 22.16 5.80
C LEU A 11 3.34 20.76 6.35
N THR A 12 2.10 20.48 6.78
CA THR A 12 1.70 19.18 7.31
C THR A 12 1.90 18.08 6.27
N THR A 13 1.47 18.33 5.03
CA THR A 13 1.65 17.40 3.92
C THR A 13 3.13 17.13 3.65
N ALA A 14 3.96 18.17 3.62
CA ALA A 14 5.41 18.03 3.42
C ALA A 14 6.07 17.22 4.54
N LEU A 15 5.69 17.44 5.80
CA LEU A 15 6.19 16.69 6.95
C LEU A 15 5.81 15.21 6.89
N ILE A 16 4.55 14.91 6.53
CA ILE A 16 4.08 13.52 6.34
C ILE A 16 4.86 12.84 5.21
N ILE A 17 5.02 13.51 4.07
CA ILE A 17 5.78 12.97 2.93
C ILE A 17 7.23 12.71 3.33
N LEU A 18 7.88 13.65 4.03
CA LEU A 18 9.26 13.49 4.49
C LEU A 18 9.40 12.30 5.44
N TRP A 19 8.45 12.12 6.37
CA TRP A 19 8.44 11.01 7.30
C TRP A 19 8.21 9.65 6.60
N LEU A 20 7.25 9.59 5.67
CA LEU A 20 6.96 8.39 4.87
C LEU A 20 8.13 8.00 3.99
N LEU A 21 8.80 8.98 3.37
CA LEU A 21 9.94 8.77 2.47
C LEU A 21 11.29 8.65 3.18
N ARG A 22 11.29 8.60 4.52
CA ARG A 22 12.51 8.34 5.29
C ARG A 22 13.07 6.96 4.94
N GLY A 23 14.38 6.88 4.69
CA GLY A 23 15.04 5.66 4.22
C GLY A 23 14.74 4.40 5.03
N ARG A 24 14.72 4.49 6.36
CA ARG A 24 14.37 3.35 7.24
C ARG A 24 12.92 2.88 7.05
N THR A 25 11.97 3.80 6.88
CA THR A 25 10.56 3.46 6.64
C THR A 25 10.41 2.70 5.32
N LEU A 26 11.08 3.18 4.26
CA LEU A 26 11.08 2.53 2.95
C LEU A 26 11.73 1.14 2.97
N ARG A 27 12.80 0.94 3.76
CA ARG A 27 13.41 -0.39 3.93
C ARG A 27 12.50 -1.32 4.71
N LEU A 28 11.88 -0.87 5.79
CA LEU A 28 10.96 -1.70 6.58
C LEU A 28 9.74 -2.12 5.76
N HIS A 29 9.21 -1.25 4.91
CA HIS A 29 8.14 -1.60 3.96
C HIS A 29 8.61 -2.66 2.96
N GLY A 30 9.81 -2.53 2.39
CA GLY A 30 10.40 -3.58 1.55
C GLY A 30 10.65 -4.90 2.29
N ALA A 31 11.01 -4.83 3.57
CA ALA A 31 11.22 -5.98 4.44
C ALA A 31 9.91 -6.73 4.73
N GLU A 32 8.80 -6.02 4.92
CA GLU A 32 7.47 -6.61 5.07
C GLU A 32 7.09 -7.45 3.84
N HIS A 33 7.23 -6.87 2.64
CA HIS A 33 6.96 -7.58 1.39
C HIS A 33 7.83 -8.83 1.25
N ARG A 34 9.12 -8.71 1.58
CA ARG A 34 10.06 -9.84 1.56
C ARG A 34 9.65 -10.92 2.56
N ALA A 35 9.23 -10.56 3.76
CA ALA A 35 8.83 -11.51 4.79
C ALA A 35 7.55 -12.25 4.42
N ILE A 36 6.54 -11.56 3.88
CA ILE A 36 5.32 -12.19 3.38
C ILE A 36 5.64 -13.13 2.21
N ALA A 37 6.46 -12.69 1.24
CA ALA A 37 6.87 -13.53 0.12
C ALA A 37 7.70 -14.75 0.59
N ALA A 38 8.54 -14.60 1.61
CA ALA A 38 9.25 -15.73 2.23
C ALA A 38 8.28 -16.73 2.86
N THR A 39 7.23 -16.26 3.53
CA THR A 39 6.17 -17.13 4.08
C THR A 39 5.42 -17.86 2.97
N GLU A 40 4.95 -17.15 1.94
CA GLU A 40 4.22 -17.74 0.81
C GLU A 40 5.06 -18.80 0.08
N ALA A 41 6.38 -18.57 -0.04
CA ALA A 41 7.33 -19.50 -0.65
C ALA A 41 7.88 -20.59 0.31
N ARG A 42 7.41 -20.65 1.57
CA ARG A 42 7.92 -21.56 2.62
C ARG A 42 9.44 -21.47 2.84
N ALA A 43 9.98 -20.26 2.73
CA ALA A 43 11.42 -19.96 2.78
C ALA A 43 11.84 -19.09 3.99
N LEU A 44 11.05 -19.08 5.07
CA LEU A 44 11.29 -18.26 6.26
C LEU A 44 12.70 -18.43 6.87
N THR A 45 13.17 -19.68 7.02
CA THR A 45 14.50 -19.99 7.57
C THR A 45 15.62 -19.53 6.64
N ALA A 46 15.46 -19.73 5.33
CA ALA A 46 16.42 -19.26 4.33
C ALA A 46 16.47 -17.71 4.26
N ALA A 47 15.32 -17.05 4.36
CA ALA A 47 15.25 -15.58 4.42
C ALA A 47 15.86 -15.03 5.71
N TRP A 48 15.67 -15.71 6.84
CA TRP A 48 16.29 -15.36 8.13
C TRP A 48 17.82 -15.43 8.09
N ALA A 49 18.35 -16.48 7.45
CA ALA A 49 19.78 -16.67 7.24
C ALA A 49 20.36 -15.74 6.15
N GLY A 50 19.50 -15.07 5.37
CA GLY A 50 19.90 -14.22 4.25
C GLY A 50 20.31 -14.97 2.99
N THR A 51 20.09 -16.29 2.94
CA THR A 51 20.39 -17.15 1.78
C THR A 51 19.29 -17.09 0.72
N ALA A 52 18.05 -16.78 1.12
CA ALA A 52 16.97 -16.42 0.20
C ALA A 52 16.63 -14.93 0.31
N ARG A 53 16.46 -14.27 -0.83
CA ARG A 53 16.06 -12.85 -0.90
C ARG A 53 14.84 -12.66 -1.79
N PRO A 54 13.63 -13.03 -1.30
CA PRO A 54 12.40 -12.76 -2.02
C PRO A 54 12.23 -11.28 -2.40
N SER A 55 11.43 -11.04 -3.43
CA SER A 55 11.19 -9.69 -3.95
C SER A 55 10.63 -8.76 -2.87
N ARG A 56 11.04 -7.48 -2.92
CA ARG A 56 10.42 -6.39 -2.15
C ARG A 56 9.15 -5.85 -2.80
N PHE A 57 8.73 -6.39 -3.94
CA PHE A 57 7.51 -6.01 -4.63
C PHE A 57 6.41 -7.03 -4.37
N ALA A 58 5.26 -6.56 -3.92
CA ALA A 58 4.12 -7.41 -3.58
C ALA A 58 2.88 -7.00 -4.38
N SER A 59 2.24 -7.95 -5.06
CA SER A 59 0.99 -7.70 -5.79
C SER A 59 -0.17 -7.34 -4.85
N ARG A 60 -0.13 -7.86 -3.62
CA ARG A 60 -1.18 -7.71 -2.60
C ARG A 60 -0.93 -6.54 -1.63
N CYS A 61 0.05 -5.68 -1.90
CA CYS A 61 0.35 -4.52 -1.06
C CYS A 61 -0.80 -3.48 -1.11
N GLY A 62 -1.06 -2.82 0.02
CA GLY A 62 -1.97 -1.68 0.10
C GLY A 62 -1.60 -0.51 -0.83
N THR A 63 -0.32 -0.39 -1.22
CA THR A 63 0.12 0.56 -2.25
C THR A 63 -0.52 0.30 -3.61
N ASN A 64 -0.75 -0.98 -3.97
CA ASN A 64 -1.47 -1.32 -5.19
C ASN A 64 -2.96 -1.02 -5.05
N PHE A 65 -3.53 -1.23 -3.87
CA PHE A 65 -4.92 -0.83 -3.58
C PHE A 65 -5.09 0.68 -3.73
N ALA A 66 -4.21 1.49 -3.14
CA ALA A 66 -4.23 2.94 -3.25
C ALA A 66 -4.09 3.42 -4.71
N ALA A 67 -3.23 2.78 -5.50
CA ALA A 67 -3.06 3.11 -6.91
C ALA A 67 -4.33 2.85 -7.75
N LEU A 68 -5.18 1.90 -7.34
CA LEU A 68 -6.51 1.68 -7.92
C LEU A 68 -7.54 2.67 -7.34
N ALA A 69 -7.49 2.92 -6.03
CA ALA A 69 -8.46 3.73 -5.31
C ALA A 69 -8.48 5.19 -5.76
N ILE A 70 -7.30 5.78 -6.02
CA ILE A 70 -7.17 7.20 -6.39
C ILE A 70 -7.98 7.53 -7.66
N PRO A 71 -7.74 6.90 -8.83
CA PRO A 71 -8.50 7.23 -10.04
C PRO A 71 -9.99 6.89 -9.90
N ILE A 72 -10.34 5.80 -9.21
CA ILE A 72 -11.75 5.44 -8.95
C ILE A 72 -12.43 6.56 -8.16
N THR A 73 -11.80 7.01 -7.08
CA THR A 73 -12.35 8.08 -6.23
C THR A 73 -12.47 9.40 -6.99
N THR A 74 -11.47 9.77 -7.81
CA THR A 74 -11.54 10.97 -8.66
C THR A 74 -12.71 10.92 -9.64
N VAL A 75 -12.99 9.74 -10.23
CA VAL A 75 -14.13 9.57 -11.14
C VAL A 75 -15.45 9.73 -10.41
N PHE A 76 -15.63 9.07 -9.26
CA PHE A 76 -16.87 9.19 -8.48
C PHE A 76 -17.10 10.61 -7.96
N ASP A 77 -16.04 11.29 -7.51
CA ASP A 77 -16.12 12.67 -7.05
C ASP A 77 -16.58 13.62 -8.17
N GLY A 78 -16.10 13.42 -9.41
CA GLY A 78 -16.53 14.21 -10.57
C GLY A 78 -17.94 13.91 -11.08
N LEU A 79 -18.49 12.72 -10.77
CA LEU A 79 -19.82 12.31 -11.22
C LEU A 79 -20.94 12.71 -10.24
N VAL A 80 -20.63 12.87 -8.96
CA VAL A 80 -21.63 13.18 -7.94
C VAL A 80 -21.78 14.70 -7.81
N PRO A 81 -22.95 15.29 -8.13
CA PRO A 81 -23.15 16.72 -7.98
C PRO A 81 -23.03 17.12 -6.51
N SER A 82 -22.42 18.29 -6.27
CA SER A 82 -22.31 18.86 -4.93
C SER A 82 -23.70 19.20 -4.40
N VAL A 83 -24.27 18.32 -3.58
CA VAL A 83 -25.53 18.57 -2.87
C VAL A 83 -25.31 19.50 -1.68
N ALA A 84 -26.38 20.07 -1.13
CA ALA A 84 -26.36 20.99 0.01
C ALA A 84 -25.67 20.44 1.29
N ALA A 85 -25.32 19.15 1.32
CA ALA A 85 -24.57 18.51 2.39
C ALA A 85 -23.23 17.92 1.88
N PRO A 86 -22.18 18.73 1.67
CA PRO A 86 -20.90 18.29 1.13
C PRO A 86 -20.25 17.14 1.92
N ALA A 87 -20.43 17.11 3.24
CA ALA A 87 -19.91 16.04 4.09
C ALA A 87 -20.58 14.68 3.80
N LEU A 88 -21.89 14.67 3.54
CA LEU A 88 -22.62 13.45 3.19
C LEU A 88 -22.25 12.99 1.78
N THR A 89 -22.05 13.93 0.85
CA THR A 89 -21.53 13.64 -0.49
C THR A 89 -20.17 12.97 -0.44
N GLY A 90 -19.22 13.56 0.30
CA GLY A 90 -17.88 13.01 0.45
C GLY A 90 -17.88 11.62 1.11
N ALA A 91 -18.70 11.42 2.14
CA ALA A 91 -18.85 10.11 2.78
C ALA A 91 -19.40 9.05 1.81
N PHE A 92 -20.43 9.41 1.03
CA PHE A 92 -20.99 8.53 0.00
C PHE A 92 -19.95 8.16 -1.06
N VAL A 93 -19.26 9.16 -1.61
CA VAL A 93 -18.19 8.95 -2.61
C VAL A 93 -17.11 8.05 -2.04
N ALA A 94 -16.66 8.27 -0.80
CA ALA A 94 -15.64 7.45 -0.16
C ALA A 94 -16.09 5.97 -0.01
N VAL A 95 -17.29 5.74 0.52
CA VAL A 95 -17.82 4.38 0.73
C VAL A 95 -17.97 3.63 -0.60
N VAL A 96 -18.58 4.28 -1.60
CA VAL A 96 -18.79 3.68 -2.93
C VAL A 96 -17.44 3.41 -3.61
N SER A 97 -16.52 4.37 -3.58
CA SER A 97 -15.21 4.22 -4.23
C SER A 97 -14.38 3.10 -3.59
N ILE A 98 -14.37 2.99 -2.26
CA ILE A 98 -13.69 1.89 -1.56
C ILE A 98 -14.31 0.55 -1.94
N GLY A 99 -15.64 0.45 -1.96
CA GLY A 99 -16.35 -0.78 -2.36
C GLY A 99 -15.98 -1.24 -3.76
N VAL A 100 -16.04 -0.32 -4.74
CA VAL A 100 -15.66 -0.61 -6.14
C VAL A 100 -14.18 -0.97 -6.25
N THR A 101 -13.31 -0.26 -5.53
CA THR A 101 -11.87 -0.56 -5.51
C THR A 101 -11.60 -1.96 -4.96
N MET A 102 -12.32 -2.39 -3.91
CA MET A 102 -12.15 -3.73 -3.33
C MET A 102 -12.55 -4.84 -4.31
N GLU A 103 -13.66 -4.68 -5.05
CA GLU A 103 -14.06 -5.64 -6.07
C GLU A 103 -13.04 -5.71 -7.21
N LEU A 104 -12.57 -4.55 -7.70
CA LEU A 104 -11.55 -4.51 -8.74
C LEU A 104 -10.23 -5.13 -8.25
N TRP A 105 -9.79 -4.80 -7.03
CA TRP A 105 -8.57 -5.36 -6.45
C TRP A 105 -8.65 -6.88 -6.34
N LYS A 106 -9.78 -7.44 -5.90
CA LYS A 106 -9.99 -8.90 -5.90
C LYS A 106 -9.94 -9.48 -7.32
N ALA A 107 -10.58 -8.83 -8.29
CA ALA A 107 -10.59 -9.27 -9.68
C ALA A 107 -9.19 -9.28 -10.32
N VAL A 108 -8.38 -8.27 -10.03
CA VAL A 108 -6.99 -8.15 -10.53
C VAL A 108 -6.08 -9.25 -9.98
N GLN A 109 -6.39 -9.76 -8.79
CA GLN A 109 -5.62 -10.83 -8.15
C GLN A 109 -6.02 -12.23 -8.66
N HIS A 110 -7.06 -12.31 -9.48
CA HIS A 110 -7.48 -13.56 -10.10
C HIS A 110 -6.45 -14.05 -11.13
N PRO A 111 -6.17 -15.36 -11.23
CA PRO A 111 -5.12 -15.91 -12.07
C PRO A 111 -5.30 -15.72 -13.59
N SER A 112 -6.47 -15.28 -14.06
CA SER A 112 -6.82 -15.15 -15.50
C SER A 112 -6.11 -14.03 -16.26
N GLY A 113 -5.11 -13.36 -15.67
CA GLY A 113 -4.03 -12.64 -16.36
C GLY A 113 -4.38 -11.28 -16.99
N LEU A 114 -5.60 -11.09 -17.50
CA LEU A 114 -5.98 -9.94 -18.32
C LEU A 114 -5.97 -8.61 -17.53
N LEU A 115 -6.32 -8.65 -16.26
CA LEU A 115 -6.39 -7.46 -15.40
C LEU A 115 -5.07 -7.17 -14.65
N ARG A 116 -4.04 -8.02 -14.76
CA ARG A 116 -2.76 -7.82 -14.03
C ARG A 116 -2.03 -6.55 -14.44
N GLY A 117 -2.29 -6.03 -15.64
CA GLY A 117 -1.76 -4.74 -16.09
C GLY A 117 -2.16 -3.57 -15.19
N LEU A 118 -3.31 -3.66 -14.51
CA LEU A 118 -3.77 -2.64 -13.55
C LEU A 118 -2.90 -2.57 -12.29
N LEU A 119 -2.05 -3.56 -12.03
CA LEU A 119 -1.08 -3.51 -10.93
C LEU A 119 0.15 -2.68 -11.26
N LEU A 120 0.44 -2.40 -12.55
CA LEU A 120 1.67 -1.73 -12.97
C LEU A 120 1.87 -0.36 -12.30
N PRO A 121 0.86 0.52 -12.19
CA PRO A 121 1.01 1.79 -11.48
C PRO A 121 1.37 1.59 -10.00
N GLY A 122 0.75 0.61 -9.34
CA GLY A 122 1.04 0.29 -7.95
C GLY A 122 2.46 -0.27 -7.76
N LEU A 123 2.90 -1.15 -8.66
CA LEU A 123 4.27 -1.68 -8.65
C LEU A 123 5.30 -0.58 -8.95
N ALA A 124 4.98 0.37 -9.83
CA ALA A 124 5.80 1.55 -10.07
C ALA A 124 5.88 2.42 -8.80
N LEU A 125 4.76 2.63 -8.11
CA LEU A 125 4.74 3.35 -6.83
C LEU A 125 5.56 2.64 -5.76
N GLN A 126 5.52 1.30 -5.70
CA GLN A 126 6.39 0.52 -4.81
C GLN A 126 7.88 0.73 -5.08
N ARG A 127 8.30 1.08 -6.32
CA ARG A 127 9.70 1.44 -6.57
C ARG A 127 10.12 2.70 -5.83
N LEU A 128 9.19 3.62 -5.61
CA LEU A 128 9.37 4.85 -4.83
C LEU A 128 9.19 4.60 -3.33
N THR A 129 8.17 3.81 -2.94
CA THR A 129 7.76 3.62 -1.54
C THR A 129 8.42 2.45 -0.83
N THR A 130 9.31 1.70 -1.50
CA THR A 130 10.15 0.69 -0.88
C THR A 130 11.61 0.84 -1.28
N ARG A 131 12.51 0.41 -0.40
CA ARG A 131 13.96 0.30 -0.65
C ARG A 131 14.40 -1.13 -0.38
N GLU A 132 15.56 -1.50 -0.90
CA GLU A 132 16.14 -2.80 -0.63
C GLU A 132 16.41 -2.93 0.89
N PRO A 133 15.78 -3.89 1.58
CA PRO A 133 15.95 -4.00 3.02
C PRO A 133 17.28 -4.65 3.37
N GLU A 134 17.86 -4.20 4.48
CA GLU A 134 18.99 -4.90 5.10
C GLU A 134 18.53 -6.22 5.72
N LEU A 135 19.48 -7.08 6.08
CA LEU A 135 19.16 -8.36 6.70
C LEU A 135 18.45 -8.16 8.05
N ASP A 136 18.84 -7.16 8.83
CA ASP A 136 18.21 -6.88 10.11
C ASP A 136 16.79 -6.30 9.97
N ASP A 137 16.55 -5.45 8.97
CA ASP A 137 15.19 -5.00 8.62
C ASP A 137 14.31 -6.21 8.24
N THR A 138 14.86 -7.14 7.44
CA THR A 138 14.19 -8.39 7.05
C THR A 138 13.87 -9.26 8.27
N ARG A 139 14.79 -9.41 9.22
CA ARG A 139 14.57 -10.18 10.45
C ARG A 139 13.48 -9.56 11.33
N VAL A 140 13.38 -8.24 11.41
CA VAL A 140 12.28 -7.56 12.11
C VAL A 140 10.94 -7.93 11.47
N ALA A 141 10.83 -7.83 10.15
CA ALA A 141 9.61 -8.19 9.43
C ALA A 141 9.27 -9.69 9.57
N LEU A 142 10.26 -10.58 9.48
CA LEU A 142 10.08 -12.03 9.68
C LEU A 142 9.55 -12.35 11.08
N ARG A 143 10.05 -11.67 12.13
CA ARG A 143 9.52 -11.81 13.50
C ARG A 143 8.06 -11.38 13.58
N ALA A 144 7.71 -10.25 12.95
CA ALA A 144 6.33 -9.76 12.93
C ALA A 144 5.40 -10.78 12.24
N VAL A 145 5.77 -11.24 11.03
CA VAL A 145 4.98 -12.24 10.29
C VAL A 145 4.87 -13.56 11.05
N ALA A 146 5.97 -14.06 11.63
CA ALA A 146 5.94 -15.27 12.45
C ALA A 146 5.08 -15.12 13.72
N SER A 147 4.95 -13.92 14.27
CA SER A 147 4.04 -13.68 15.41
C SER A 147 2.57 -13.80 15.01
N VAL A 148 2.21 -13.35 13.81
CA VAL A 148 0.85 -13.48 13.26
C VAL A 148 0.56 -14.94 12.95
N LEU A 149 1.47 -15.63 12.26
CA LEU A 149 1.30 -17.05 11.90
C LEU A 149 1.12 -17.94 13.13
N ARG A 150 1.83 -17.66 14.24
CA ARG A 150 1.67 -18.42 15.49
C ARG A 150 0.36 -18.15 16.23
N ARG A 151 -0.34 -17.05 15.92
CA ARG A 151 -1.65 -16.73 16.51
C ARG A 151 -2.80 -17.36 15.72
N GLU A 152 -2.63 -17.50 14.42
CA GLU A 152 -3.64 -18.03 13.49
C GLU A 152 -3.60 -19.57 13.35
N LEU A 153 -2.57 -20.22 13.91
CA LEU A 153 -2.39 -21.68 13.96
C LEU A 153 -2.58 -22.18 15.40
#